data_AF-E1Z9E6-F1
#
_entry.id   AF-E1Z9E6-F1
#
_cell.length_a   1.000
_cell.length_b   1.000
_cell.length_c   1.000
_cell.angle_alpha   90.00
_cell.angle_beta   90.00
_cell.angle_gamma   90.00
#
_symmetry.space_group_name_H-M   'P 1'
#
loop_
_entity.id
_entity.type
_entity.pdbx_description
1 polymer ?
#
loop_
_entity_poly.entity_id
_entity_poly.type
_entity_poly.pdbx_seq_one_letter_code
_entity_poly.pdbx_strand_id
1 'polypeptide(L)'
;MATNSGVTSGREPGPAGAVKREEEDAAGGGAGTAAAPAEANGGTHAGSPAKQCALCPLGEAAEEALGPLLEFRCTAKQRPQGVAGRVVLVHSLCAQWAPRAHYSEEAAAQHSLLMVPDEVQRARKLRCRLCRKPGAAMGCEERTCQQTYHLPCAMGQVG
;
A
#
# COMPACT_ATOMS: atom_id res chain seq x y z
N MET A 1 26.72 -4.75 40.88
CA MET A 1 26.70 -4.22 39.51
C MET A 1 26.08 -5.27 38.60
N ALA A 2 24.84 -5.05 38.16
CA ALA A 2 24.20 -5.62 36.96
C ALA A 2 22.69 -5.47 37.12
N THR A 3 22.09 -4.48 36.47
CA THR A 3 20.66 -4.48 36.15
C THR A 3 20.54 -4.30 34.65
N ASN A 4 20.38 -5.42 33.96
CA ASN A 4 20.05 -5.46 32.54
C ASN A 4 18.52 -5.45 32.42
N SER A 5 17.94 -4.27 32.25
CA SER A 5 16.51 -4.11 31.97
C SER A 5 16.30 -4.09 30.46
N GLY A 6 16.18 -5.28 29.88
CA GLY A 6 15.73 -5.45 28.50
C GLY A 6 14.22 -5.22 28.41
N VAL A 7 13.80 -4.06 27.94
CA VAL A 7 12.43 -3.84 27.47
C VAL A 7 12.34 -4.32 26.03
N THR A 8 11.80 -5.52 25.83
CA THR A 8 11.34 -5.96 24.53
C THR A 8 10.01 -5.26 24.24
N SER A 9 10.02 -4.20 23.44
CA SER A 9 8.80 -3.60 22.90
C SER A 9 8.22 -4.55 21.85
N GLY A 10 7.34 -5.43 22.31
CA GLY A 10 6.52 -6.28 21.44
C GLY A 10 5.51 -5.40 20.70
N ARG A 11 5.49 -5.51 19.37
CA ARG A 11 4.49 -4.85 18.54
C ARG A 11 3.14 -5.53 18.77
N GLU A 12 2.17 -4.80 19.31
CA GLU A 12 0.81 -5.30 19.45
C GLU A 12 0.21 -5.48 18.04
N PRO A 13 -0.38 -6.65 17.73
CA PRO A 13 -1.14 -6.82 16.50
C PRO A 13 -2.40 -5.94 16.56
N GLY A 14 -2.68 -5.24 15.45
CA GLY A 14 -3.94 -4.52 15.28
C GLY A 14 -5.14 -5.48 15.37
N PRO A 15 -6.35 -4.98 15.67
CA PRO A 15 -7.50 -5.83 15.96
C PRO A 15 -7.81 -6.73 14.78
N ALA A 16 -7.76 -8.05 15.04
CA ALA A 16 -8.25 -9.09 14.15
C ALA A 16 -9.77 -8.98 14.03
N GLY A 17 -10.25 -8.42 12.92
CA GLY A 17 -11.65 -8.50 12.54
C GLY A 17 -12.00 -9.95 12.20
N ALA A 18 -12.59 -10.67 13.15
CA ALA A 18 -13.13 -12.00 12.94
C ALA A 18 -14.34 -11.92 12.00
N VAL A 19 -14.12 -12.13 10.70
CA VAL A 19 -15.21 -12.43 9.76
C VAL A 19 -15.59 -13.91 9.93
N LYS A 20 -16.79 -14.14 10.48
CA LYS A 20 -17.41 -15.45 10.52
C LYS A 20 -17.63 -15.93 9.09
N ARG A 21 -17.14 -17.14 8.80
CA ARG A 21 -17.44 -17.90 7.58
C ARG A 21 -18.78 -18.59 7.78
N GLU A 22 -19.71 -18.36 6.87
CA GLU A 22 -20.82 -19.28 6.62
C GLU A 22 -20.47 -20.03 5.32
N GLU A 23 -20.54 -21.35 5.42
CA GLU A 23 -20.12 -22.33 4.44
C GLU A 23 -21.40 -22.92 3.83
N GLU A 24 -21.62 -22.76 2.52
CA GLU A 24 -22.64 -23.50 1.79
C GLU A 24 -22.06 -24.06 0.49
N ASP A 25 -22.21 -25.37 0.36
CA ASP A 25 -21.70 -26.25 -0.69
C ASP A 25 -22.53 -26.24 -1.98
N ALA A 26 -21.87 -26.74 -3.02
CA ALA A 26 -22.39 -27.51 -4.16
C ALA A 26 -22.57 -26.84 -5.55
N ALA A 27 -21.63 -27.24 -6.43
CA ALA A 27 -21.81 -27.85 -7.74
C ALA A 27 -22.44 -27.08 -8.92
N GLY A 28 -21.71 -27.03 -10.04
CA GLY A 28 -22.27 -26.87 -11.39
C GLY A 28 -21.25 -26.40 -12.43
N GLY A 29 -20.80 -27.31 -13.30
CA GLY A 29 -19.87 -27.01 -14.39
C GLY A 29 -20.54 -26.37 -15.63
N GLY A 30 -19.71 -25.81 -16.51
CA GLY A 30 -20.13 -25.36 -17.84
C GLY A 30 -19.05 -24.53 -18.54
N ALA A 31 -18.49 -25.07 -19.62
CA ALA A 31 -17.56 -24.40 -20.52
C ALA A 31 -18.28 -23.40 -21.44
N GLY A 32 -17.62 -22.28 -21.75
CA GLY A 32 -18.11 -21.31 -22.74
C GLY A 32 -17.11 -20.18 -22.96
N THR A 33 -16.49 -20.18 -24.14
CA THR A 33 -15.65 -19.12 -24.72
C THR A 33 -16.45 -17.84 -25.02
N ALA A 34 -15.87 -16.67 -24.80
CA ALA A 34 -15.68 -15.60 -25.80
C ALA A 34 -15.36 -14.24 -25.18
N ALA A 35 -14.37 -13.58 -25.80
CA ALA A 35 -14.25 -12.15 -26.09
C ALA A 35 -14.44 -11.10 -24.97
N ALA A 36 -13.35 -10.36 -24.77
CA ALA A 36 -13.37 -9.00 -24.21
C ALA A 36 -14.33 -8.08 -24.97
N PRO A 37 -14.83 -7.04 -24.28
CA PRO A 37 -14.86 -5.71 -24.84
C PRO A 37 -13.69 -4.91 -24.28
N ALA A 38 -12.87 -4.42 -25.21
CA ALA A 38 -12.13 -3.21 -24.99
C ALA A 38 -13.15 -2.08 -24.85
N GLU A 39 -13.31 -1.55 -23.65
CA GLU A 39 -13.96 -0.25 -23.47
C GLU A 39 -12.88 0.79 -23.23
N ALA A 40 -12.39 1.32 -24.36
CA ALA A 40 -11.81 2.64 -24.39
C ALA A 40 -12.93 3.63 -24.05
N ASN A 41 -12.80 4.34 -22.93
CA ASN A 41 -13.50 5.61 -22.80
C ASN A 41 -12.48 6.71 -22.52
N GLY A 42 -12.30 7.54 -23.55
CA GLY A 42 -11.46 8.70 -23.53
C GLY A 42 -12.12 9.80 -22.68
N GLY A 43 -11.35 10.29 -21.72
CA GLY A 43 -11.54 11.61 -21.14
C GLY A 43 -10.19 12.32 -21.20
N THR A 44 -9.88 12.96 -22.32
CA THR A 44 -8.77 13.92 -22.38
C THR A 44 -9.18 15.18 -21.63
N HIS A 45 -9.00 15.18 -20.32
CA HIS A 45 -8.76 16.42 -19.61
C HIS A 45 -7.26 16.69 -19.72
N ALA A 46 -6.90 17.75 -20.43
CA ALA A 46 -5.57 18.35 -20.34
C ALA A 46 -5.42 18.98 -18.95
N GLY A 47 -5.31 18.13 -17.92
CA GLY A 47 -5.08 18.49 -16.54
C GLY A 47 -3.60 18.33 -16.20
N SER A 48 -3.13 19.14 -15.24
CA SER A 48 -1.87 18.91 -14.55
C SER A 48 -1.73 17.41 -14.20
N PRO A 49 -0.53 16.78 -14.28
CA PRO A 49 -0.41 15.36 -14.03
C PRO A 49 -1.01 15.03 -12.66
N ALA A 50 -2.05 14.19 -12.66
CA ALA A 50 -2.79 13.85 -11.45
C ALA A 50 -1.82 13.33 -10.38
N LYS A 51 -1.98 13.77 -9.13
CA LYS A 51 -1.12 13.30 -8.05
C LYS A 51 -1.42 11.83 -7.77
N GLN A 52 -0.37 11.01 -7.70
CA GLN A 52 -0.48 9.57 -7.53
C GLN A 52 0.25 9.10 -6.27
N CYS A 53 -0.34 8.12 -5.59
CA CYS A 53 0.28 7.44 -4.48
C CYS A 53 1.46 6.57 -4.96
N ALA A 54 2.54 6.54 -4.21
CA ALA A 54 3.71 5.72 -4.52
C ALA A 54 3.57 4.25 -4.05
N LEU A 55 2.54 3.92 -3.26
CA LEU A 55 2.27 2.60 -2.69
C LEU A 55 0.98 1.95 -3.21
N CYS A 56 0.27 2.58 -4.16
CA CYS A 56 -0.90 2.00 -4.82
C CYS A 56 -1.07 2.62 -6.22
N PRO A 57 -1.92 2.04 -7.09
CA PRO A 57 -2.12 2.58 -8.44
C PRO A 57 -3.11 3.76 -8.48
N LEU A 58 -3.61 4.23 -7.33
CA LEU A 58 -4.65 5.24 -7.22
C LEU A 58 -4.06 6.63 -6.91
N GLY A 59 -4.80 7.67 -7.28
CA GLY A 59 -4.43 9.06 -7.04
C GLY A 59 -5.39 9.78 -6.08
N GLU A 60 -5.55 11.09 -6.28
CA GLU A 60 -6.41 11.97 -5.47
C GLU A 60 -7.87 11.49 -5.41
N ALA A 61 -8.37 10.82 -6.45
CA ALA A 61 -9.73 10.28 -6.48
C ALA A 61 -10.01 9.20 -5.40
N ALA A 62 -8.98 8.64 -4.76
CA ALA A 62 -9.12 7.64 -3.71
C ALA A 62 -8.92 8.20 -2.30
N GLU A 63 -8.77 9.52 -2.12
CA GLU A 63 -8.53 10.11 -0.80
C GLU A 63 -9.68 9.91 0.19
N GLU A 64 -10.91 9.80 -0.29
CA GLU A 64 -12.07 9.47 0.56
C GLU A 64 -11.93 8.09 1.21
N ALA A 65 -11.41 7.12 0.46
CA ALA A 65 -11.29 5.74 0.93
C ALA A 65 -9.94 5.44 1.61
N LEU A 66 -8.87 6.11 1.19
CA LEU A 66 -7.49 5.83 1.60
C LEU A 66 -6.87 6.92 2.48
N GLY A 67 -7.62 8.01 2.72
CA GLY A 67 -7.12 9.23 3.33
C GLY A 67 -6.29 10.08 2.37
N PRO A 68 -5.91 11.31 2.79
CA PRO A 68 -5.25 12.28 1.92
C PRO A 68 -3.88 11.80 1.42
N LEU A 69 -3.45 12.29 0.25
CA LEU A 69 -2.06 12.15 -0.20
C LEU A 69 -1.13 13.03 0.64
N LEU A 70 -0.27 12.38 1.43
CA LEU A 70 0.74 13.03 2.25
C LEU A 70 2.07 13.14 1.49
N GLU A 71 2.75 14.28 1.62
CA GLU A 71 4.08 14.47 1.04
C GLU A 71 5.18 13.96 1.96
N PHE A 72 5.95 12.97 1.53
CA PHE A 72 7.14 12.52 2.23
C PHE A 72 8.41 12.95 1.51
N ARG A 73 9.29 13.69 2.19
CA ARG A 73 10.57 14.11 1.63
C ARG A 73 11.55 12.93 1.62
N CYS A 74 12.19 12.72 0.48
CA CYS A 74 13.19 11.70 0.25
C CYS A 74 14.61 12.29 0.26
N THR A 75 15.57 11.51 0.73
CA THR A 75 16.99 11.77 0.46
C THR A 75 17.34 11.45 -1.01
N ALA A 76 18.53 11.84 -1.45
CA ALA A 76 19.02 11.51 -2.79
C ALA A 76 19.08 9.99 -3.06
N LYS A 77 19.32 9.17 -2.02
CA LYS A 77 19.37 7.70 -2.12
C LYS A 77 17.98 7.05 -2.23
N GLN A 78 16.98 7.66 -1.62
CA GLN A 78 15.59 7.18 -1.62
C GLN A 78 14.81 7.64 -2.85
N ARG A 79 15.32 8.66 -3.57
CA ARG A 79 14.65 9.24 -4.72
C ARG A 79 14.47 8.21 -5.84
N PRO A 80 13.24 8.04 -6.36
CA PRO A 80 13.02 7.30 -7.59
C PRO A 80 13.72 7.95 -8.78
N GLN A 81 14.38 7.16 -9.62
CA GLN A 81 15.00 7.69 -10.85
C GLN A 81 13.92 8.30 -11.77
N GLY A 82 14.25 9.41 -12.43
CA GLY A 82 13.35 10.08 -13.37
C GLY A 82 12.23 10.92 -12.76
N VAL A 83 12.11 11.00 -11.43
CA VAL A 83 11.13 11.88 -10.75
C VAL A 83 11.79 13.22 -10.40
N ALA A 84 11.17 14.31 -10.84
CA ALA A 84 11.56 15.67 -10.47
C ALA A 84 11.22 15.93 -9.00
N GLY A 85 12.15 16.54 -8.25
CA GLY A 85 11.98 16.81 -6.82
C GLY A 85 12.46 15.69 -5.90
N ARG A 86 12.23 15.89 -4.60
CA ARG A 86 12.62 14.99 -3.51
C ARG A 86 11.41 14.65 -2.65
N VAL A 87 10.25 14.48 -3.26
CA VAL A 87 9.00 14.14 -2.56
C VAL A 87 8.36 12.92 -3.20
N VAL A 88 7.74 12.09 -2.37
CA VAL A 88 6.80 11.06 -2.81
C VAL A 88 5.48 11.29 -2.11
N LEU A 89 4.40 11.10 -2.85
CA LEU A 89 3.05 11.20 -2.32
C LEU A 89 2.57 9.81 -1.93
N VAL A 90 1.99 9.67 -0.75
CA VAL A 90 1.46 8.40 -0.27
C VAL A 90 0.17 8.68 0.49
N HIS A 91 -0.91 7.94 0.21
CA HIS A 91 -2.13 8.05 1.01
C HIS A 91 -1.85 7.73 2.47
N SER A 92 -2.48 8.43 3.41
CA SER A 92 -2.22 8.26 4.84
C SER A 92 -2.41 6.81 5.31
N LEU A 93 -3.46 6.12 4.86
CA LEU A 93 -3.65 4.70 5.19
C LEU A 93 -2.61 3.81 4.51
N CYS A 94 -2.25 4.10 3.26
CA CYS A 94 -1.19 3.34 2.58
C CYS A 94 0.15 3.45 3.31
N ALA A 95 0.47 4.61 3.88
CA ALA A 95 1.67 4.81 4.68
C ALA A 95 1.56 4.09 6.04
N GLN A 96 0.43 4.24 6.74
CA GLN A 96 0.19 3.63 8.05
C GLN A 96 0.28 2.09 8.04
N TRP A 97 -0.25 1.46 6.99
CA TRP A 97 -0.28 -0.01 6.87
C TRP A 97 0.99 -0.61 6.26
N ALA A 98 1.97 0.22 5.90
CA ALA A 98 3.21 -0.27 5.32
C ALA A 98 4.15 -0.81 6.42
N PRO A 99 4.65 -2.05 6.32
CA PRO A 99 5.29 -2.78 7.43
C PRO A 99 6.57 -2.16 8.01
N ARG A 100 7.20 -1.22 7.31
CA ARG A 100 8.38 -0.49 7.82
C ARG A 100 8.07 0.91 8.32
N ALA A 101 6.88 1.44 7.99
CA ALA A 101 6.41 2.70 8.55
C ALA A 101 6.02 2.48 10.00
N HIS A 102 6.44 3.38 10.87
CA HIS A 102 6.09 3.33 12.28
C HIS A 102 5.89 4.74 12.82
N TYR A 103 5.02 4.83 13.82
CA TYR A 103 4.71 6.07 14.50
C TYR A 103 5.91 6.56 15.31
N SER A 104 6.16 7.86 15.26
CA SER A 104 7.12 8.53 16.12
C SER A 104 6.64 9.96 16.41
N GLU A 105 6.83 10.37 17.65
CA GLU A 105 6.58 11.75 18.12
C GLU A 105 7.81 12.66 17.94
N GLU A 106 8.90 12.12 17.40
CA GLU A 106 10.11 12.91 17.12
C GLU A 106 9.81 14.00 16.10
N ALA A 107 10.36 15.20 16.32
CA ALA A 107 10.22 16.34 15.40
C ALA A 107 10.75 16.05 13.97
N ALA A 108 11.60 15.03 13.81
CA ALA A 108 12.10 14.59 12.52
C ALA A 108 11.09 13.73 11.73
N ALA A 109 10.08 13.16 12.39
CA ALA A 109 9.04 12.35 11.75
C ALA A 109 8.09 13.23 10.93
N GLN A 110 7.86 12.86 9.67
CA GLN A 110 6.90 13.55 8.81
C GLN A 110 5.54 12.92 8.99
N HIS A 111 4.52 13.73 9.29
CA HIS A 111 3.17 13.24 9.56
C HIS A 111 3.14 12.18 10.67
N SER A 112 4.05 12.33 11.65
CA SER A 112 4.28 11.37 12.75
C SER A 112 4.66 9.95 12.29
N LEU A 113 5.14 9.78 11.06
CA LEU A 113 5.56 8.51 10.48
C LEU A 113 7.04 8.56 10.06
N LEU A 114 7.80 7.54 10.46
CA LEU A 114 9.18 7.33 10.01
C LEU A 114 9.25 6.29 8.89
N MET A 115 10.37 6.30 8.16
CA MET A 115 10.75 5.26 7.18
C MET A 115 9.84 5.10 5.94
N VAL A 116 8.83 5.95 5.75
CA VAL A 116 7.94 5.87 4.58
C VAL A 116 8.69 5.94 3.24
N PRO A 117 9.69 6.84 3.04
CA PRO A 117 10.50 6.82 1.81
C PRO A 117 11.27 5.51 1.56
N ASP A 118 11.81 4.88 2.60
CA ASP A 118 12.51 3.59 2.48
C ASP A 118 11.54 2.46 2.12
N GLU A 119 10.34 2.56 2.64
CA GLU A 119 9.27 1.61 2.38
C GLU A 119 8.75 1.73 0.93
N VAL A 120 8.61 2.95 0.42
CA VAL A 120 8.37 3.20 -1.01
C VAL A 120 9.48 2.61 -1.87
N GLN A 121 10.75 2.78 -1.50
CA GLN A 121 11.88 2.22 -2.25
C GLN A 121 11.84 0.68 -2.29
N ARG A 122 11.46 0.04 -1.18
CA ARG A 122 11.27 -1.42 -1.10
C ARG A 122 10.08 -1.87 -1.96
N ALA A 123 8.91 -1.27 -1.76
CA ALA A 123 7.65 -1.65 -2.38
C ALA A 123 7.67 -1.49 -3.91
N ARG A 124 8.46 -0.56 -4.45
CA ARG A 124 8.68 -0.43 -5.91
C ARG A 124 9.23 -1.68 -6.58
N LYS A 125 9.92 -2.55 -5.83
CA LYS A 125 10.47 -3.82 -6.31
C LYS A 125 9.48 -4.99 -6.17
N LEU A 126 8.35 -4.76 -5.49
CA LEU A 126 7.34 -5.77 -5.18
C LEU A 126 6.12 -5.55 -6.07
N ARG A 127 5.49 -6.66 -6.51
CA ARG A 127 4.31 -6.64 -7.37
C ARG A 127 3.10 -7.14 -6.62
N CYS A 128 1.99 -6.40 -6.72
CA CYS A 128 0.72 -6.83 -6.17
C CYS A 128 0.31 -8.18 -6.77
N ARG A 129 -0.09 -9.14 -5.93
CA ARG A 129 -0.56 -10.44 -6.38
C ARG A 129 -1.87 -10.34 -7.18
N LEU A 130 -2.71 -9.35 -6.90
CA LEU A 130 -3.99 -9.15 -7.57
C LEU A 130 -3.82 -8.40 -8.90
N CYS A 131 -3.36 -7.15 -8.88
CA CYS A 131 -3.30 -6.31 -10.08
C CYS A 131 -1.96 -6.32 -10.82
N ARG A 132 -0.94 -7.02 -10.30
CA ARG A 132 0.41 -7.19 -10.91
C ARG A 132 1.26 -5.93 -11.09
N LYS A 133 0.77 -4.76 -10.67
CA LYS A 133 1.48 -3.48 -10.69
C LYS A 133 2.45 -3.36 -9.49
N PRO A 134 3.57 -2.61 -9.62
CA PRO A 134 4.53 -2.39 -8.54
C PRO A 134 3.97 -1.51 -7.41
N GLY A 135 4.68 -1.43 -6.28
CA GLY A 135 4.33 -0.57 -5.14
C GLY A 135 3.56 -1.27 -4.02
N ALA A 136 3.40 -2.59 -4.09
CA ALA A 136 2.65 -3.38 -3.13
C ALA A 136 3.44 -3.57 -1.82
N ALA A 137 3.20 -2.69 -0.84
CA ALA A 137 3.89 -2.73 0.45
C ALA A 137 3.34 -3.78 1.43
N MET A 138 2.04 -4.06 1.40
CA MET A 138 1.42 -4.94 2.39
C MET A 138 1.76 -6.40 2.11
N GLY A 139 2.31 -7.10 3.10
CA GLY A 139 2.56 -8.53 3.03
C GLY A 139 1.34 -9.35 3.49
N CYS A 140 1.32 -10.63 3.14
CA CYS A 140 0.44 -11.58 3.80
C CYS A 140 0.87 -11.76 5.27
N GLU A 141 -0.09 -12.03 6.15
CA GLU A 141 0.18 -12.29 7.57
C GLU A 141 0.85 -13.66 7.80
N GLU A 142 0.59 -14.61 6.89
CA GLU A 142 1.26 -15.91 6.89
C GLU A 142 2.76 -15.73 6.62
N ARG A 143 3.60 -16.08 7.60
CA ARG A 143 5.05 -15.80 7.58
C ARG A 143 5.78 -16.47 6.40
N THR A 144 5.25 -17.60 5.93
CA THR A 144 5.81 -18.33 4.80
C THR A 144 5.35 -17.76 3.45
N CYS A 145 4.29 -16.95 3.44
CA CYS A 145 3.72 -16.37 2.24
C CYS A 145 4.47 -15.11 1.80
N GLN A 146 5.09 -15.18 0.62
CA GLN A 146 5.83 -14.06 0.03
C GLN A 146 4.94 -13.14 -0.86
N GLN A 147 3.62 -13.29 -0.78
CA GLN A 147 2.70 -12.46 -1.57
C GLN A 147 2.57 -11.06 -0.96
N THR A 148 2.48 -10.07 -1.85
CA THR A 148 2.30 -8.67 -1.47
C THR A 148 1.10 -8.08 -2.20
N TYR A 149 0.49 -7.08 -1.58
CA TYR A 149 -0.73 -6.43 -2.05
C TYR A 149 -0.61 -4.91 -1.87
N HIS A 150 -1.27 -4.15 -2.74
CA HIS A 150 -1.62 -2.77 -2.39
C HIS A 150 -2.70 -2.81 -1.30
N LEU A 151 -2.75 -1.81 -0.42
CA LEU A 151 -3.82 -1.67 0.57
C LEU A 151 -5.23 -1.75 -0.07
N PRO A 152 -5.58 -0.94 -1.09
CA PRO A 152 -6.90 -1.04 -1.75
C PRO A 152 -7.14 -2.41 -2.38
N CYS A 153 -6.10 -3.08 -2.88
CA CYS A 153 -6.22 -4.43 -3.42
C CYS A 153 -6.61 -5.46 -2.36
N ALA A 154 -6.03 -5.39 -1.17
CA ALA A 154 -6.40 -6.28 -0.07
C ALA A 154 -7.80 -5.99 0.49
N MET A 155 -8.26 -4.73 0.42
CA MET A 155 -9.61 -4.32 0.86
C MET A 155 -10.71 -4.64 -0.16
N GLY A 156 -10.38 -5.21 -1.32
CA GLY A 156 -11.36 -5.47 -2.39
C GLY A 156 -11.80 -4.20 -3.14
N GLN A 157 -11.11 -3.07 -2.96
CA GLN A 157 -11.38 -1.81 -3.65
C GLN A 157 -10.61 -1.74 -4.99
N VAL A 158 -10.79 -2.78 -5.82
CA VAL A 158 -10.19 -2.83 -7.17
C VAL A 158 -11.32 -3.11 -8.15
N GLY A 159 -11.66 -2.08 -8.93
CA GLY A 159 -12.34 -2.22 -10.22
C GLY A 159 -11.33 -2.53 -11.31
#